data_AF-A0A3N6N1R7-F1
#
_entry.id   AF-A0A3N6N1R7-F1
#
_cell.length_a   1.000
_cell.length_b   1.000
_cell.length_c   1.000
_cell.angle_alpha   90.00
_cell.angle_beta   90.00
_cell.angle_gamma   90.00
#
_symmetry.space_group_name_H-M   'P 1'
#
loop_
_entity.id
_entity.type
_entity.pdbx_description
1 polymer ?
#
loop_
_entity_poly.entity_id
_entity_poly.type
_entity_poly.pdbx_seq_one_letter_code
_entity_poly.pdbx_strand_id
1 'polypeptide(L)' 'MDKIVSETLALILMFVAFPLTSKGATDDNILLLSIGFLCVIAGGVLPIITRFMDHSNDKVRDAGVEFDDRAS' A
#
# COMPACT_ATOMS: atom_id res chain seq x y z
N MET A 1 1.69 -8.37 6.83
CA MET A 1 2.81 -8.08 5.90
C MET A 1 3.45 -6.81 6.40
N ASP A 2 4.78 -6.76 6.59
CA ASP A 2 5.40 -5.56 7.16
C ASP A 2 5.08 -4.32 6.32
N LYS A 3 4.79 -3.20 7.00
CA LYS A 3 4.38 -1.95 6.35
C LYS A 3 5.38 -1.51 5.27
N ILE A 4 6.68 -1.61 5.57
CA ILE A 4 7.76 -1.27 4.64
C ILE A 4 7.73 -2.19 3.40
N VAL A 5 7.43 -3.48 3.58
CA VAL A 5 7.32 -4.43 2.47
C VAL A 5 6.12 -4.08 1.57
N SER A 6 4.97 -3.74 2.17
CA SER A 6 3.79 -3.28 1.44
C SER A 6 4.07 -2.01 0.63
N GLU A 7 4.68 -1.00 1.25
CA GLU A 7 5.04 0.26 0.59
C GLU A 7 6.08 0.05 -0.52
N THR A 8 7.03 -0.87 -0.33
CA THR A 8 8.04 -1.22 -1.34
C THR A 8 7.40 -1.92 -2.54
N LEU A 9 6.49 -2.87 -2.31
CA LEU A 9 5.76 -3.54 -3.38
C LEU A 9 4.88 -2.56 -4.16
N ALA A 10 4.18 -1.67 -3.46
CA ALA A 10 3.38 -0.61 -4.07
C ALA A 10 4.25 0.30 -4.97
N LEU A 11 5.43 0.68 -4.50
CA LEU A 11 6.37 1.50 -5.25
C LEU A 11 6.86 0.79 -6.52
N ILE A 12 7.25 -0.49 -6.42
CA ILE A 12 7.68 -1.30 -7.56
C ILE A 12 6.55 -1.42 -8.60
N LEU A 13 5.32 -1.69 -8.16
CA LEU A 13 4.15 -1.77 -9.04
C LEU A 13 3.92 -0.46 -9.79
N MET A 14 4.06 0.69 -9.11
CA MET A 14 3.93 2.00 -9.76
C MET A 14 5.05 2.29 -10.76
N PHE A 15 6.30 1.90 -10.45
CA PHE A 15 7.42 2.06 -11.39
C PHE A 15 7.25 1.19 -12.63
N VAL A 16 6.74 -0.03 -12.48
CA VAL A 16 6.54 -0.99 -13.58
C VAL A 16 5.29 -0.65 -14.41
N ALA A 17 4.27 -0.03 -13.81
CA ALA A 17 3.06 0.37 -14.49
C ALA A 17 3.32 1.34 -15.66
N PHE A 18 4.20 2.32 -15.48
CA PHE A 18 4.50 3.32 -16.52
C PHE A 18 5.05 2.71 -17.82
N PRO A 19 6.17 1.95 -17.83
CA PRO A 19 6.71 1.38 -19.06
C PRO A 19 5.76 0.35 -19.70
N LEU A 20 5.02 -0.44 -18.90
CA LEU A 20 4.03 -1.39 -19.43
C LEU A 20 2.88 -0.69 -20.15
N THR A 21 2.33 0.36 -19.54
CA THR A 21 1.21 1.11 -20.13
C THR A 21 1.68 1.86 -21.38
N SER A 22 2.87 2.48 -21.33
CA SER A 22 3.47 3.19 -22.47
C SER A 22 3.70 2.26 -23.65
N LYS A 23 4.32 1.09 -23.42
CA LYS A 23 4.55 0.10 -24.48
C LYS A 23 3.23 -0.51 -24.98
N GLY A 24 2.29 -0.81 -24.09
CA GLY A 24 0.97 -1.32 -24.44
C GLY A 24 0.18 -0.36 -25.33
N ALA A 25 0.25 0.94 -25.06
CA ALA A 25 -0.40 1.97 -25.86
C ALA A 25 0.29 2.17 -27.23
N THR A 26 1.62 2.00 -27.29
CA THR A 26 2.38 2.17 -28.55
C THR A 26 2.19 0.98 -29.49
N ASP A 27 2.14 -0.23 -28.95
CA ASP A 27 2.02 -1.48 -29.71
C ASP A 27 0.55 -1.89 -29.96
N ASP A 28 -0.42 -1.03 -29.59
CA ASP A 28 -1.87 -1.31 -29.59
C ASP A 28 -2.23 -2.64 -28.90
N ASN A 29 -1.44 -3.01 -27.88
CA ASN A 29 -1.51 -4.27 -27.17
C ASN A 29 -2.34 -4.12 -25.89
N ILE A 30 -3.63 -4.41 -26.03
CA ILE A 30 -4.64 -4.33 -24.95
C ILE A 30 -4.26 -5.19 -23.73
N LEU A 31 -3.62 -6.35 -23.92
CA LEU A 31 -3.20 -7.19 -22.80
C LEU A 31 -2.12 -6.51 -21.97
N LEU A 32 -1.10 -5.93 -22.62
CA LEU A 32 -0.03 -5.22 -21.93
C LEU A 32 -0.56 -3.97 -21.22
N LEU A 33 -1.46 -3.23 -21.88
CA LEU A 33 -2.14 -2.07 -21.32
C LEU A 33 -2.95 -2.45 -20.07
N SER A 34 -3.67 -3.57 -20.11
CA SER A 34 -4.47 -4.08 -18.99
C SER A 34 -3.58 -4.47 -17.81
N ILE A 35 -2.42 -5.10 -18.06
CA ILE A 35 -1.46 -5.43 -17.00
C ILE A 35 -0.90 -4.15 -16.36
N GLY A 36 -0.50 -3.17 -17.17
CA GLY A 36 -0.05 -1.87 -16.67
C GLY A 36 -1.11 -1.19 -15.80
N PHE A 37 -2.36 -1.21 -16.22
CA PHE A 37 -3.49 -0.69 -15.45
C PHE A 37 -3.72 -1.43 -14.13
N LEU A 38 -3.63 -2.76 -14.13
CA LEU A 38 -3.70 -3.56 -12.90
C LEU A 38 -2.56 -3.23 -11.93
N CYS A 39 -1.35 -2.97 -12.43
CA CYS A 39 -0.25 -2.52 -11.59
C CYS A 39 -0.54 -1.17 -10.91
N VAL A 40 -1.18 -0.22 -11.61
CA VAL A 40 -1.61 1.06 -11.00
C VAL A 40 -2.64 0.83 -9.90
N ILE A 41 -3.68 0.03 -10.19
CA ILE A 41 -4.74 -0.24 -9.20
C ILE A 41 -4.13 -0.93 -7.98
N ALA A 42 -3.39 -2.02 -8.18
CA ALA A 42 -2.79 -2.77 -7.08
C ALA A 42 -1.80 -1.91 -6.29
N GLY A 43 -0.92 -1.15 -6.96
CA GLY A 43 0.04 -0.26 -6.31
C GLY A 43 -0.62 0.87 -5.51
N GLY A 44 -1.77 1.40 -5.98
CA GLY A 44 -2.52 2.42 -5.26
C GLY A 44 -3.32 1.88 -4.08
N VAL A 45 -3.91 0.69 -4.22
CA VAL A 45 -4.81 0.10 -3.23
C VAL A 45 -4.05 -0.61 -2.11
N LEU A 46 -2.92 -1.27 -2.41
CA LEU A 46 -2.13 -2.03 -1.44
C LEU A 46 -1.77 -1.23 -0.17
N PRO A 47 -1.19 -0.01 -0.24
CA PRO A 47 -0.84 0.74 0.96
C PRO A 47 -2.07 1.23 1.72
N ILE A 48 -3.21 1.44 1.06
CA ILE A 48 -4.48 1.80 1.72
C ILE A 48 -4.98 0.63 2.56
N ILE A 49 -5.05 -0.57 1.96
CA ILE A 49 -5.48 -1.78 2.68
C ILE A 49 -4.56 -2.04 3.87
N THR A 50 -3.23 -2.02 3.67
CA THR A 50 -2.31 -2.31 4.77
C THR A 50 -2.25 -1.22 5.84
N ARG A 51 -2.69 0.00 5.54
CA ARG A 51 -2.73 1.09 6.53
C ARG A 51 -4.05 1.14 7.30
N PHE A 52 -5.17 0.83 6.65
CA PHE A 52 -6.51 1.00 7.23
C PHE A 52 -7.22 -0.30 7.59
N MET A 53 -6.81 -1.45 7.05
CA MET A 53 -7.42 -2.74 7.38
C MET A 53 -6.53 -3.60 8.28
N ASP A 54 -5.21 -3.44 8.20
CA ASP A 54 -4.26 -4.19 9.03
C ASP A 54 -3.96 -3.46 10.35
N HIS A 55 -4.95 -3.43 11.25
CA HIS A 55 -4.80 -2.94 12.63
C HIS A 55 -4.34 -4.04 13.60
N SER A 56 -3.99 -5.24 13.11
CA SER A 56 -3.67 -6.38 14.00
C SER A 56 -2.39 -6.16 14.81
N ASN A 57 -1.55 -5.21 14.40
CA ASN A 57 -0.30 -4.84 15.07
C ASN A 57 -0.31 -3.41 15.61
N ASP A 58 -1.46 -2.72 15.57
CA ASP A 58 -1.60 -1.42 16.23
C ASP A 58 -1.50 -1.64 17.74
N LYS A 59 -0.31 -1.38 18.28
CA LYS A 59 -0.11 -1.31 19.72
C LYS A 59 -0.84 -0.06 20.19
N VAL A 60 -1.82 -0.25 21.08
CA VAL A 60 -2.32 0.83 21.92
C VAL A 60 -1.09 1.45 22.59
N ARG A 61 -0.71 2.66 22.18
CA ARG A 61 0.27 3.42 22.92
C ARG A 61 -0.41 3.77 24.24
N ASP A 62 0.11 3.27 25.35
CA ASP A 62 -0.19 3.76 26.71
C ASP A 62 0.38 5.18 26.90
N ALA A 63 0.13 6.08 25.95
CA ALA A 63 0.38 7.49 26.09
C ALA A 63 -0.79 8.08 26.87
N GLY A 64 -0.60 8.28 28.18
CA GLY A 64 -1.58 8.92 29.05
C GLY A 64 -2.16 8.06 30.18
N VAL A 65 -1.72 6.81 30.34
CA VAL A 65 -2.03 6.01 31.54
C VAL A 65 -1.02 6.34 32.64
N GLU A 66 -0.97 7.60 33.04
CA GLU A 66 -0.44 7.93 34.36
C GLU A 66 -1.52 7.50 35.35
N PHE A 67 -1.28 6.44 36.12
CA PHE A 67 -2.14 6.09 37.24
C PHE A 67 -2.17 7.30 38.18
N ASP A 68 -3.34 7.93 38.32
CA ASP A 68 -3.51 9.04 39.26
C ASP A 68 -3.49 8.47 40.68
N ASP A 69 -2.34 8.59 41.34
CA ASP A 69 -2.11 8.16 42.73
C ASP A 69 -3.00 8.90 43.76
N ARG A 70 -3.87 9.80 43.33
CA ARG A 70 -4.82 10.54 44.18
C ARG A 70 -6.11 9.78 44.51
N ALA A 71 -6.32 8.58 43.95
CA ALA A 71 -7.49 7.74 44.22
C ALA A 71 -7.29 6.76 45.40
N SER A 72 -6.53 7.15 46.44
CA SER A 72 -6.40 6.39 47.69
C SER A 72 -7.35 6.87 48.78
#